data_AF-A0AA36JWL5-F1
#
_entry.id   AF-A0AA36JWL5-F1
#
_cell.length_a   1.000
_cell.length_b   1.000
_cell.length_c   1.000
_cell.angle_alpha   90.00
_cell.angle_beta   90.00
_cell.angle_gamma   90.00
#
_symmetry.space_group_name_H-M   'P 1'
#
loop_
_entity.id
_entity.type
_entity.pdbx_description
1 polymer ?
#
loop_
_entity_poly.entity_id
_entity_poly.type
_entity_poly.pdbx_seq_one_letter_code
_entity_poly.pdbx_strand_id
1 'polypeptide(L)'
;MNFKTFFKDKKNLAITILSVLLITSFSSQGNQSQELSQAEDKIEQLSQDVKQAKSDLKDSQDELADFKEENTDYIEVGKKEVQKTKEIENSAETAVKNLEKDQTQANLDLATSKVDAVTDADKKEKFQKRIATVKTAIEAKKEKELEDKAETAVKNLENNQSRDNIDDAKNKVNAVNNSTKKEAFNNRINAVVSAIEAKEAEAAKQAQEQAAAEAAAQQAQQQQNQAAAQPGDTTTVYITRTGSHYHLNPNCRGLNRSKSTTPVSLSEAQALGLTLCGFE
;
A
#
# COMPACT_ATOMS: atom_id res chain seq x y z
N MET A 1 -40.05 -70.29 40.11
CA MET A 1 -41.11 -69.29 40.36
C MET A 1 -42.25 -69.99 41.09
N ASN A 2 -42.74 -69.37 42.17
CA ASN A 2 -43.64 -69.96 43.16
C ASN A 2 -45.11 -69.85 42.67
N PHE A 3 -45.81 -70.96 42.46
CA PHE A 3 -47.21 -70.96 41.96
C PHE A 3 -48.21 -70.21 42.88
N LYS A 4 -47.81 -69.88 44.12
CA LYS A 4 -48.64 -69.15 45.09
C LYS A 4 -48.80 -67.65 44.83
N THR A 5 -48.03 -67.05 43.93
CA THR A 5 -48.13 -65.60 43.68
C THR A 5 -49.07 -65.23 42.53
N PHE A 6 -49.55 -66.19 41.76
CA PHE A 6 -50.42 -65.94 40.60
C PHE A 6 -51.82 -65.42 40.98
N PHE A 7 -52.29 -65.73 42.20
CA PHE A 7 -53.64 -65.40 42.67
C PHE A 7 -53.77 -64.03 43.37
N LYS A 8 -52.71 -63.22 43.43
CA LYS A 8 -52.70 -61.99 44.23
C LYS A 8 -52.98 -60.70 43.46
N ASP A 9 -52.97 -60.75 42.13
CA ASP A 9 -53.34 -59.61 41.31
C ASP A 9 -54.86 -59.53 41.16
N LYS A 10 -55.47 -58.44 41.67
CA LYS A 10 -56.92 -58.21 41.58
C LYS A 10 -57.45 -58.25 40.13
N LYS A 11 -56.58 -57.99 39.15
CA LYS A 11 -56.88 -58.09 37.71
C LYS A 11 -57.05 -59.55 37.25
N ASN A 12 -56.29 -60.49 37.80
CA ASN A 12 -56.40 -61.93 37.50
C ASN A 12 -57.57 -62.59 38.23
N LEU A 13 -57.93 -62.09 39.41
CA LEU A 13 -59.12 -62.52 40.17
C LEU A 13 -60.42 -62.14 39.43
N ALA A 14 -60.46 -60.97 38.79
CA ALA A 14 -61.62 -60.55 37.99
C ALA A 14 -61.87 -61.49 36.80
N ILE A 15 -60.81 -61.97 36.13
CA ILE A 15 -60.91 -62.88 34.97
C ILE A 15 -61.38 -64.28 35.39
N THR A 16 -60.91 -64.79 36.54
CA THR A 16 -61.36 -66.09 37.09
C THR A 16 -62.79 -66.04 37.61
N ILE A 17 -63.21 -64.91 38.20
CA ILE A 17 -64.59 -64.73 38.64
C ILE A 17 -65.53 -64.57 37.42
N LEU A 18 -65.11 -63.88 36.34
CA LEU A 18 -65.93 -63.74 35.13
C LEU A 18 -66.15 -65.08 34.40
N SER A 19 -65.14 -65.95 34.39
CA SER A 19 -65.23 -67.28 33.79
C SER A 19 -66.08 -68.24 34.62
N VAL A 20 -66.10 -68.11 35.95
CA VAL A 20 -67.00 -68.87 36.82
C VAL A 20 -68.44 -68.33 36.78
N LEU A 21 -68.64 -67.01 36.66
CA LEU A 21 -69.98 -66.40 36.57
C LEU A 21 -70.69 -66.69 35.24
N LEU A 22 -69.95 -66.76 34.13
CA LEU A 22 -70.50 -67.16 32.81
C LEU A 22 -71.07 -68.59 32.81
N ILE A 23 -70.55 -69.47 33.66
CA ILE A 23 -70.99 -70.88 33.75
C ILE A 23 -72.30 -70.99 34.57
N THR A 24 -72.64 -70.01 35.40
CA THR A 24 -73.79 -70.12 36.34
C THR A 24 -75.11 -69.51 35.85
N SER A 25 -75.20 -68.94 34.64
CA SER A 25 -76.42 -68.27 34.16
C SER A 25 -77.21 -69.00 33.07
N PHE A 26 -76.83 -70.22 32.67
CA PHE A 26 -77.55 -70.96 31.62
C PHE A 26 -78.37 -72.13 32.16
N SER A 27 -79.51 -71.83 32.77
CA SER A 27 -80.55 -72.81 33.10
C SER A 27 -81.68 -72.77 32.06
N SER A 28 -81.44 -73.33 30.87
CA SER A 28 -82.49 -73.87 29.99
C SER A 28 -81.95 -75.09 29.21
N GLN A 29 -82.44 -76.28 29.54
CA GLN A 29 -82.00 -77.57 28.98
C GLN A 29 -82.65 -77.78 27.60
N GLY A 30 -81.91 -77.41 26.57
CA GLY A 30 -82.25 -77.57 25.16
C GLY A 30 -81.18 -77.02 24.22
N ASN A 31 -80.29 -76.14 24.72
CA ASN A 31 -79.27 -75.44 23.93
C ASN A 31 -77.81 -75.67 24.43
N GLN A 32 -77.61 -76.54 25.43
CA GLN A 32 -76.42 -76.59 26.28
C GLN A 32 -75.16 -77.20 25.60
N SER A 33 -75.33 -78.14 24.66
CA SER A 33 -74.21 -78.69 23.88
C SER A 33 -73.69 -77.73 22.81
N GLN A 34 -74.59 -76.92 22.22
CA GLN A 34 -74.24 -75.90 21.24
C GLN A 34 -73.49 -74.73 21.90
N GLU A 35 -73.89 -74.35 23.12
CA GLU A 35 -73.19 -73.32 23.90
C GLU A 35 -71.79 -73.76 24.36
N LEU A 36 -71.59 -75.03 24.71
CA LEU A 36 -70.27 -75.58 25.06
C LEU A 36 -69.31 -75.61 23.85
N SER A 37 -69.79 -76.05 22.69
CA SER A 37 -69.00 -76.02 21.44
C SER A 37 -68.61 -74.60 21.06
N GLN A 38 -69.53 -73.63 21.20
CA GLN A 38 -69.23 -72.21 20.97
C GLN A 38 -68.21 -71.65 21.97
N ALA A 39 -68.22 -72.14 23.22
CA ALA A 39 -67.23 -71.75 24.22
C ALA A 39 -65.83 -72.31 23.91
N GLU A 40 -65.73 -73.55 23.42
CA GLU A 40 -64.46 -74.17 23.00
C GLU A 40 -63.83 -73.43 21.81
N ASP A 41 -64.60 -73.14 20.76
CA ASP A 41 -64.14 -72.36 19.60
C ASP A 41 -63.63 -70.97 20.01
N LYS A 42 -64.33 -70.33 20.96
CA LYS A 42 -63.96 -69.01 21.47
C LYS A 42 -62.69 -69.05 22.32
N ILE A 43 -62.47 -70.14 23.08
CA ILE A 43 -61.23 -70.34 23.84
C ILE A 43 -60.05 -70.55 22.89
N GLU A 44 -60.22 -71.33 21.81
CA GLU A 44 -59.19 -71.53 20.79
C GLU A 44 -58.87 -70.21 20.07
N GLN A 45 -59.88 -69.43 19.69
CA GLN A 45 -59.69 -68.10 19.11
C GLN A 45 -58.91 -67.18 20.06
N LEU A 46 -59.31 -67.10 21.34
CA LEU A 46 -58.60 -66.29 22.33
C LEU A 46 -57.15 -66.76 22.54
N SER A 47 -56.88 -68.06 22.47
CA SER A 47 -55.53 -68.62 22.54
C SER A 47 -54.68 -68.17 21.36
N GLN A 48 -55.24 -68.16 20.15
CA GLN A 48 -54.59 -67.66 18.94
C GLN A 48 -54.35 -66.14 19.01
N ASP A 49 -55.36 -65.37 19.44
CA ASP A 49 -55.25 -63.92 19.62
C ASP A 49 -54.18 -63.56 20.66
N VAL A 50 -54.07 -64.32 21.76
CA VAL A 50 -53.02 -64.12 22.77
C VAL A 50 -51.63 -64.45 22.21
N LYS A 51 -51.49 -65.48 21.36
CA LYS A 51 -50.23 -65.78 20.68
C LYS A 51 -49.85 -64.65 19.71
N GLN A 52 -50.81 -64.15 18.93
CA GLN A 52 -50.60 -63.05 18.00
C GLN A 52 -50.21 -61.77 18.75
N ALA A 53 -50.98 -61.38 19.77
CA ALA A 53 -50.69 -60.19 20.58
C ALA A 53 -49.32 -60.26 21.27
N LYS A 54 -48.85 -61.47 21.62
CA LYS A 54 -47.50 -61.67 22.16
C LYS A 54 -46.42 -61.52 21.09
N SER A 55 -46.68 -61.95 19.86
CA SER A 55 -45.80 -61.70 18.71
C SER A 55 -45.72 -60.21 18.42
N ASP A 56 -46.86 -59.54 18.28
CA ASP A 56 -46.94 -58.10 18.01
C ASP A 56 -46.24 -57.28 19.11
N LEU A 57 -46.36 -57.70 20.37
CA LEU A 57 -45.64 -57.08 21.48
C LEU A 57 -44.11 -57.26 21.35
N LYS A 58 -43.64 -58.41 20.87
CA LYS A 58 -42.21 -58.64 20.65
C LYS A 58 -41.70 -57.78 19.49
N ASP A 59 -42.44 -57.72 18.39
CA ASP A 59 -42.10 -56.88 17.24
C ASP A 59 -42.07 -55.40 17.63
N SER A 60 -43.06 -54.93 18.40
CA SER A 60 -43.09 -53.56 18.94
C SER A 60 -41.93 -53.27 19.90
N GLN A 61 -41.47 -54.27 20.66
CA GLN A 61 -40.31 -54.13 21.54
C GLN A 61 -39.01 -54.01 20.75
N ASP A 62 -38.90 -54.73 19.64
CA ASP A 62 -37.75 -54.69 18.74
C ASP A 62 -37.72 -53.36 17.97
N GLU A 63 -38.84 -52.91 17.41
CA GLU A 63 -38.95 -51.57 16.79
C GLU A 63 -38.59 -50.45 17.77
N LEU A 64 -39.01 -50.55 19.04
CA LEU A 64 -38.64 -49.57 20.06
C LEU A 64 -37.15 -49.60 20.39
N ALA A 65 -36.50 -50.76 20.31
CA ALA A 65 -35.06 -50.88 20.50
C ALA A 65 -34.31 -50.22 19.33
N ASP A 66 -34.71 -50.51 18.09
CA ASP A 66 -34.15 -49.92 16.87
C ASP A 66 -34.29 -48.39 16.88
N PHE A 67 -35.48 -47.87 17.24
CA PHE A 67 -35.70 -46.42 17.35
C PHE A 67 -34.82 -45.75 18.40
N LYS A 68 -34.53 -46.42 19.53
CA LYS A 68 -33.64 -45.88 20.57
C LYS A 68 -32.19 -45.82 20.08
N GLU A 69 -31.76 -46.82 19.31
CA GLU A 69 -30.45 -46.83 18.68
C GLU A 69 -30.34 -45.69 17.66
N GLU A 70 -31.29 -45.57 16.73
CA GLU A 70 -31.30 -44.51 15.71
C GLU A 70 -31.33 -43.10 16.35
N ASN A 71 -32.15 -42.90 17.39
CA ASN A 71 -32.19 -41.62 18.10
C ASN A 71 -30.86 -41.30 18.82
N THR A 72 -30.12 -42.31 19.27
CA THR A 72 -28.79 -42.12 19.84
C THR A 72 -27.81 -41.58 18.78
N ASP A 73 -27.85 -42.14 17.57
CA ASP A 73 -27.03 -41.68 16.44
C ASP A 73 -27.36 -40.24 16.02
N TYR A 74 -28.66 -39.88 15.93
CA TYR A 74 -29.05 -38.51 15.63
C TYR A 74 -28.55 -37.50 16.67
N ILE A 75 -28.61 -37.84 17.95
CA ILE A 75 -28.08 -36.99 19.02
C ILE A 75 -26.56 -36.83 18.89
N GLU A 76 -25.84 -37.89 18.54
CA GLU A 76 -24.39 -37.82 18.33
C GLU A 76 -24.02 -36.92 17.14
N VAL A 77 -24.72 -37.06 16.02
CA VAL A 77 -24.54 -36.20 14.84
C VAL A 77 -24.81 -34.74 15.20
N GLY A 78 -25.91 -34.46 15.91
CA GLY A 78 -26.23 -33.10 16.35
C GLY A 78 -25.14 -32.49 17.24
N LYS A 79 -24.58 -33.28 18.18
CA LYS A 79 -23.44 -32.83 19.01
C LYS A 79 -22.20 -32.51 18.17
N LYS A 80 -21.87 -33.34 17.17
CA LYS A 80 -20.75 -33.12 16.26
C LYS A 80 -20.91 -31.82 15.44
N GLU A 81 -22.10 -31.54 14.93
CA GLU A 81 -22.38 -30.32 14.18
C GLU A 81 -22.28 -29.05 15.04
N VAL A 82 -22.78 -29.10 16.28
CA VAL A 82 -22.61 -27.99 17.25
C VAL A 82 -21.13 -27.76 17.56
N GLN A 83 -20.35 -28.83 17.72
CA GLN A 83 -18.92 -28.74 17.99
C GLN A 83 -18.16 -28.10 16.82
N LYS A 84 -18.43 -28.52 15.57
CA LYS A 84 -17.85 -27.90 14.36
C LYS A 84 -18.15 -26.40 14.29
N THR A 85 -19.39 -26.01 14.57
CA THR A 85 -19.79 -24.60 14.58
C THR A 85 -18.99 -23.79 15.61
N LYS A 86 -18.83 -24.32 16.83
CA LYS A 86 -18.00 -23.69 17.87
C LYS A 86 -16.53 -23.56 17.47
N GLU A 87 -15.97 -24.57 16.79
CA GLU A 87 -14.59 -24.53 16.31
C GLU A 87 -14.38 -23.44 15.26
N ILE A 88 -15.33 -23.28 14.34
CA ILE A 88 -15.34 -22.19 13.36
C ILE A 88 -15.37 -20.83 14.06
N GLU A 89 -16.29 -20.65 15.02
CA GLU A 89 -16.41 -19.40 15.79
C GLU A 89 -15.14 -19.08 16.58
N ASN A 90 -14.55 -20.07 17.25
CA ASN A 90 -13.29 -19.91 17.99
C ASN A 90 -12.13 -19.58 17.07
N SER A 91 -12.08 -20.19 15.88
CA SER A 91 -11.07 -19.90 14.87
C SER A 91 -11.20 -18.46 14.36
N ALA A 92 -12.43 -17.99 14.12
CA ALA A 92 -12.71 -16.62 13.73
C ALA A 92 -12.33 -15.61 14.83
N GLU A 93 -12.75 -15.83 16.08
CA GLU A 93 -12.37 -14.98 17.23
C GLU A 93 -10.84 -14.88 17.36
N THR A 94 -10.14 -16.01 17.24
CA THR A 94 -8.68 -16.06 17.31
C THR A 94 -8.05 -15.21 16.21
N ALA A 95 -8.53 -15.33 14.97
CA ALA A 95 -8.01 -14.57 13.85
C ALA A 95 -8.27 -13.06 14.00
N VAL A 96 -9.46 -12.67 14.48
CA VAL A 96 -9.81 -11.26 14.74
C VAL A 96 -8.92 -10.68 15.85
N LYS A 97 -8.69 -11.40 16.95
CA LYS A 97 -7.77 -10.96 18.01
C LYS A 97 -6.33 -10.79 17.51
N ASN A 98 -5.88 -11.68 16.64
CA ASN A 98 -4.56 -11.57 16.02
C ASN A 98 -4.47 -10.33 15.12
N LEU A 99 -5.49 -10.05 14.32
CA LEU A 99 -5.59 -8.82 13.52
C LEU A 99 -5.58 -7.56 14.39
N GLU A 100 -6.32 -7.56 15.51
CA GLU A 100 -6.36 -6.42 16.43
C GLU A 100 -4.99 -6.14 17.07
N LYS A 101 -4.24 -7.20 17.39
CA LYS A 101 -2.90 -7.11 17.96
C LYS A 101 -1.84 -6.73 16.92
N ASP A 102 -1.91 -7.34 15.74
CA ASP A 102 -0.95 -7.20 14.67
C ASP A 102 -1.68 -6.84 13.36
N GLN A 103 -1.76 -5.53 13.15
CA GLN A 103 -2.59 -4.91 12.11
C GLN A 103 -1.91 -4.98 10.74
N THR A 104 -1.80 -6.19 10.18
CA THR A 104 -1.22 -6.44 8.86
C THR A 104 -2.31 -6.81 7.85
N GLN A 105 -2.02 -6.60 6.56
CA GLN A 105 -2.91 -7.04 5.49
C GLN A 105 -3.12 -8.57 5.52
N ALA A 106 -2.07 -9.33 5.80
CA ALA A 106 -2.16 -10.80 5.89
C ALA A 106 -3.10 -11.25 7.02
N ASN A 107 -3.04 -10.61 8.20
CA ASN A 107 -3.97 -10.90 9.28
C ASN A 107 -5.39 -10.41 8.98
N LEU A 108 -5.53 -9.32 8.21
CA LEU A 108 -6.83 -8.81 7.78
C LEU A 108 -7.51 -9.82 6.86
N ASP A 109 -6.80 -10.30 5.84
CA ASP A 109 -7.31 -11.29 4.89
C ASP A 109 -7.66 -12.62 5.60
N LEU A 110 -6.80 -13.07 6.52
CA LEU A 110 -7.05 -14.27 7.31
C LEU A 110 -8.30 -14.12 8.20
N ALA A 111 -8.43 -13.01 8.92
CA ALA A 111 -9.58 -12.76 9.78
C ALA A 111 -10.89 -12.68 8.97
N THR A 112 -10.89 -11.97 7.84
CA THR A 112 -12.03 -11.91 6.92
C THR A 112 -12.43 -13.30 6.45
N SER A 113 -11.48 -14.09 5.96
CA SER A 113 -11.74 -15.46 5.48
C SER A 113 -12.33 -16.36 6.57
N LYS A 114 -11.83 -16.30 7.80
CA LYS A 114 -12.36 -17.10 8.93
C LYS A 114 -13.75 -16.64 9.37
N VAL A 115 -14.01 -15.34 9.38
CA VAL A 115 -15.30 -14.77 9.75
C VAL A 115 -16.36 -15.06 8.69
N ASP A 116 -15.98 -15.16 7.41
CA ASP A 116 -16.92 -15.51 6.34
C ASP A 116 -17.51 -16.92 6.50
N ALA A 117 -16.76 -17.84 7.12
CA ALA A 117 -17.20 -19.19 7.44
C ALA A 117 -18.17 -19.26 8.64
N VAL A 118 -18.29 -18.20 9.44
CA VAL A 118 -19.21 -18.17 10.59
C VAL A 118 -20.66 -18.13 10.09
N THR A 119 -21.50 -19.02 10.60
CA THR A 119 -22.91 -19.16 10.21
C THR A 119 -23.86 -18.34 11.09
N ASP A 120 -23.51 -18.13 12.37
CA ASP A 120 -24.24 -17.27 13.30
C ASP A 120 -24.13 -15.79 12.85
N ALA A 121 -25.26 -15.23 12.43
CA ALA A 121 -25.32 -13.89 11.85
C ALA A 121 -24.88 -12.80 12.85
N ASP A 122 -25.29 -12.89 14.11
CA ASP A 122 -25.00 -11.88 15.13
C ASP A 122 -23.51 -11.86 15.49
N LYS A 123 -22.89 -13.05 15.61
CA LYS A 123 -21.45 -13.17 15.84
C LYS A 123 -20.66 -12.70 14.63
N LYS A 124 -21.08 -13.10 13.42
CA LYS A 124 -20.46 -12.66 12.17
C LYS A 124 -20.46 -11.14 12.06
N GLU A 125 -21.60 -10.49 12.33
CA GLU A 125 -21.71 -9.02 12.30
C GLU A 125 -20.76 -8.36 13.31
N LYS A 126 -20.67 -8.89 14.54
CA LYS A 126 -19.74 -8.38 15.57
C LYS A 126 -18.28 -8.49 15.13
N PHE A 127 -17.89 -9.60 14.53
CA PHE A 127 -16.55 -9.77 13.99
C PHE A 127 -16.26 -8.83 12.81
N GLN A 128 -17.22 -8.70 11.89
CA GLN A 128 -17.09 -7.78 10.75
C GLN A 128 -16.91 -6.33 11.19
N LYS A 129 -17.61 -5.89 12.26
CA LYS A 129 -17.41 -4.53 12.84
C LYS A 129 -16.00 -4.32 13.38
N ARG A 130 -15.46 -5.31 14.11
CA ARG A 130 -14.07 -5.29 14.60
C ARG A 130 -13.07 -5.24 13.45
N ILE A 131 -13.25 -6.11 12.45
CA ILE A 131 -12.43 -6.14 11.23
C ILE A 131 -12.47 -4.79 10.50
N ALA A 132 -13.65 -4.21 10.30
CA ALA A 132 -13.81 -2.92 9.63
C ALA A 132 -13.07 -1.80 10.36
N THR A 133 -13.13 -1.79 11.69
CA THR A 133 -12.40 -0.82 12.52
C THR A 133 -10.89 -0.94 12.33
N VAL A 134 -10.36 -2.17 12.36
CA VAL A 134 -8.92 -2.41 12.14
C VAL A 134 -8.51 -2.10 10.70
N LYS A 135 -9.34 -2.43 9.71
CA LYS A 135 -9.11 -2.10 8.29
C LYS A 135 -8.91 -0.59 8.12
N THR A 136 -9.82 0.22 8.66
CA THR A 136 -9.69 1.69 8.65
C THR A 136 -8.39 2.15 9.32
N ALA A 137 -7.99 1.52 10.42
CA ALA A 137 -6.73 1.84 11.10
C ALA A 137 -5.49 1.49 10.24
N ILE A 138 -5.51 0.37 9.53
CA ILE A 138 -4.45 -0.04 8.59
C ILE A 138 -4.34 0.97 7.44
N GLU A 139 -5.47 1.34 6.83
CA GLU A 139 -5.52 2.32 5.74
C GLU A 139 -5.01 3.69 6.21
N ALA A 140 -5.42 4.15 7.41
CA ALA A 140 -4.94 5.39 7.99
C ALA A 140 -3.42 5.38 8.27
N LYS A 141 -2.87 4.25 8.74
CA LYS A 141 -1.41 4.09 8.93
C LYS A 141 -0.66 4.15 7.61
N LYS A 142 -1.17 3.48 6.58
CA LYS A 142 -0.59 3.48 5.23
C LYS A 142 -0.60 4.88 4.63
N GLU A 143 -1.72 5.61 4.78
CA GLU A 143 -1.81 6.99 4.32
C GLU A 143 -0.81 7.90 5.05
N LYS A 144 -0.71 7.77 6.38
CA LYS A 144 0.26 8.52 7.17
C LYS A 144 1.70 8.27 6.72
N GLU A 145 2.06 7.02 6.40
CA GLU A 145 3.40 6.70 5.89
C GLU A 145 3.68 7.36 4.53
N LEU A 146 2.69 7.44 3.66
CA LEU A 146 2.80 8.15 2.37
C LEU A 146 2.98 9.66 2.58
N GLU A 147 2.21 10.24 3.50
CA GLU A 147 2.35 11.65 3.89
C GLU A 147 3.73 11.96 4.48
N ASP A 148 4.24 11.11 5.39
CA ASP A 148 5.56 11.30 6.01
C ASP A 148 6.70 11.19 4.98
N LYS A 149 6.59 10.26 4.01
CA LYS A 149 7.54 10.14 2.89
C LYS A 149 7.50 11.36 1.97
N ALA A 150 6.30 11.86 1.66
CA ALA A 150 6.13 13.07 0.86
C ALA A 150 6.71 14.29 1.57
N GLU A 151 6.40 14.49 2.85
CA GLU A 151 6.96 15.58 3.67
C GLU A 151 8.50 15.52 3.71
N THR A 152 9.06 14.32 3.87
CA THR A 152 10.52 14.12 3.87
C THR A 152 11.15 14.51 2.53
N ALA A 153 10.56 14.10 1.41
CA ALA A 153 11.06 14.43 0.08
C ALA A 153 10.91 15.92 -0.25
N VAL A 154 9.78 16.54 0.13
CA VAL A 154 9.57 17.99 -0.03
C VAL A 154 10.57 18.79 0.81
N LYS A 155 10.80 18.42 2.07
CA LYS A 155 11.84 19.03 2.91
C LYS A 155 13.24 18.86 2.33
N ASN A 156 13.54 17.70 1.74
CA ASN A 156 14.80 17.49 1.06
C ASN A 156 14.96 18.45 -0.12
N LEU A 157 13.93 18.60 -0.96
CA LEU A 157 13.93 19.57 -2.06
C LEU A 157 14.08 21.02 -1.56
N GLU A 158 13.38 21.38 -0.48
CA GLU A 158 13.48 22.71 0.13
C GLU A 158 14.88 23.03 0.66
N ASN A 159 15.49 22.08 1.37
CA ASN A 159 16.83 22.24 1.96
C ASN A 159 17.94 22.12 0.90
N ASN A 160 17.72 21.26 -0.10
CA ASN A 160 18.64 20.96 -1.17
C ASN A 160 17.96 21.29 -2.50
N GLN A 161 17.88 22.59 -2.80
CA GLN A 161 17.26 23.17 -3.99
C GLN A 161 18.01 22.79 -5.28
N SER A 162 17.99 21.50 -5.60
CA SER A 162 18.59 20.87 -6.77
C SER A 162 17.48 20.29 -7.64
N ARG A 163 17.65 20.38 -8.97
CA ARG A 163 16.70 19.86 -9.95
C ARG A 163 16.47 18.36 -9.79
N ASP A 164 17.52 17.62 -9.39
CA ASP A 164 17.48 16.17 -9.23
C ASP A 164 16.50 15.71 -8.13
N ASN A 165 16.20 16.58 -7.16
CA ASN A 165 15.27 16.28 -6.06
C ASN A 165 13.79 16.52 -6.43
N ILE A 166 13.51 17.20 -7.55
CA ILE A 166 12.14 17.58 -7.93
C ILE A 166 11.30 16.34 -8.24
N ASP A 167 11.86 15.40 -8.99
CA ASP A 167 11.11 14.22 -9.44
C ASP A 167 10.80 13.28 -8.27
N ASP A 168 11.73 13.09 -7.34
CA ASP A 168 11.44 12.32 -6.12
C ASP A 168 10.31 12.97 -5.31
N ALA A 169 10.38 14.28 -5.05
CA ALA A 169 9.34 15.00 -4.32
C ALA A 169 7.97 14.88 -5.02
N LYS A 170 7.90 15.11 -6.34
CA LYS A 170 6.65 14.96 -7.11
C LYS A 170 6.11 13.54 -7.05
N ASN A 171 6.97 12.53 -7.19
CA ASN A 171 6.56 11.13 -7.16
C ASN A 171 6.00 10.72 -5.79
N LYS A 172 6.63 11.15 -4.69
CA LYS A 172 6.11 10.87 -3.33
C LYS A 172 4.80 11.61 -3.06
N VAL A 173 4.69 12.88 -3.45
CA VAL A 173 3.45 13.66 -3.29
C VAL A 173 2.32 13.11 -4.14
N ASN A 174 2.60 12.59 -5.33
CA ASN A 174 1.59 11.95 -6.18
C ASN A 174 0.97 10.70 -5.57
N ALA A 175 1.71 9.99 -4.71
CA ALA A 175 1.24 8.81 -3.99
C ALA A 175 0.34 9.14 -2.79
N VAL A 176 0.32 10.38 -2.30
CA VAL A 176 -0.56 10.81 -1.20
C VAL A 176 -2.02 10.86 -1.69
N ASN A 177 -2.95 10.30 -0.92
CA ASN A 177 -4.38 10.28 -1.28
C ASN A 177 -5.13 11.49 -0.71
N ASN A 178 -4.68 12.05 0.42
CA ASN A 178 -5.26 13.25 0.99
C ASN A 178 -5.06 14.46 0.05
N SER A 179 -6.14 14.89 -0.60
CA SER A 179 -6.12 15.96 -1.60
C SER A 179 -5.60 17.29 -1.04
N THR A 180 -6.02 17.69 0.15
CA THR A 180 -5.59 18.94 0.79
C THR A 180 -4.10 18.94 1.11
N LYS A 181 -3.57 17.85 1.66
CA LYS A 181 -2.12 17.75 1.92
C LYS A 181 -1.31 17.67 0.63
N LYS A 182 -1.80 16.91 -0.35
CA LYS A 182 -1.18 16.81 -1.68
C LYS A 182 -1.07 18.18 -2.35
N GLU A 183 -2.14 18.98 -2.30
CA GLU A 183 -2.14 20.35 -2.79
C GLU A 183 -1.12 21.23 -2.05
N ALA A 184 -1.09 21.16 -0.71
CA ALA A 184 -0.12 21.90 0.09
C ALA A 184 1.34 21.53 -0.26
N PHE A 185 1.63 20.25 -0.47
CA PHE A 185 2.95 19.81 -0.91
C PHE A 185 3.29 20.28 -2.32
N ASN A 186 2.35 20.21 -3.27
CA ASN A 186 2.57 20.70 -4.62
C ASN A 186 2.85 22.22 -4.64
N ASN A 187 2.16 23.00 -3.80
CA ASN A 187 2.43 24.43 -3.66
C ASN A 187 3.86 24.70 -3.17
N ARG A 188 4.34 23.92 -2.18
CA ARG A 188 5.72 24.00 -1.70
C ARG A 188 6.73 23.63 -2.79
N ILE A 189 6.49 22.52 -3.50
CA ILE A 189 7.34 22.10 -4.64
C ILE A 189 7.41 23.20 -5.68
N ASN A 190 6.27 23.74 -6.12
CA ASN A 190 6.22 24.79 -7.14
C ASN A 190 6.97 26.05 -6.69
N ALA A 191 6.85 26.45 -5.42
CA ALA A 191 7.61 27.58 -4.88
C ALA A 191 9.13 27.34 -4.93
N VAL A 192 9.58 26.12 -4.56
CA VAL A 192 11.01 25.77 -4.63
C VAL A 192 11.49 25.69 -6.08
N VAL A 193 10.71 25.12 -6.99
CA VAL A 193 11.03 25.06 -8.43
C VAL A 193 11.22 26.47 -8.99
N SER A 194 10.30 27.40 -8.72
CA SER A 194 10.44 28.80 -9.12
C SER A 194 11.69 29.46 -8.54
N ALA A 195 12.05 29.13 -7.28
CA ALA A 195 13.27 29.66 -6.67
C ALA A 195 14.56 29.09 -7.30
N ILE A 196 14.57 27.81 -7.66
CA ILE A 196 15.67 27.17 -8.40
C ILE A 196 15.84 27.85 -9.75
N GLU A 197 14.76 28.00 -10.51
CA GLU A 197 14.78 28.63 -11.83
C GLU A 197 15.27 30.09 -11.77
N ALA A 198 14.82 30.86 -10.77
CA ALA A 198 15.29 32.23 -10.55
C ALA A 198 16.79 32.28 -10.24
N LYS A 199 17.29 31.39 -9.37
CA LYS A 199 18.71 31.29 -9.02
C LYS A 199 19.57 30.89 -10.22
N GLU A 200 19.10 29.93 -11.02
CA GLU A 200 19.77 29.50 -12.25
C GLU A 200 19.84 30.65 -13.28
N ALA A 201 18.75 31.40 -13.44
CA ALA A 201 18.70 32.55 -14.33
C ALA A 201 19.63 33.69 -13.87
N GLU A 202 19.68 33.98 -12.57
CA GLU A 202 20.58 34.99 -12.01
C GLU A 202 22.05 34.58 -12.17
N ALA A 203 22.39 33.32 -11.90
CA ALA A 203 23.74 32.80 -12.09
C ALA A 203 24.17 32.86 -13.56
N ALA A 204 23.27 32.53 -14.50
CA ALA A 204 23.54 32.64 -15.93
C ALA A 204 23.79 34.09 -16.36
N LYS A 205 23.01 35.05 -15.84
CA LYS A 205 23.21 36.48 -16.11
C LYS A 205 24.55 36.98 -15.56
N GLN A 206 24.89 36.62 -14.33
CA GLN A 206 26.17 36.99 -13.72
C GLN A 206 27.36 36.40 -14.49
N ALA A 207 27.27 35.14 -14.94
CA ALA A 207 28.31 34.51 -15.76
C ALA A 207 28.47 35.22 -17.12
N GLN A 208 27.37 35.66 -17.74
CA GLN A 208 27.42 36.42 -18.98
C GLN A 208 28.05 37.82 -18.78
N GLU A 209 27.71 38.52 -17.71
CA GLU A 209 28.29 39.83 -17.37
C GLU A 209 29.79 39.71 -17.06
N GLN A 210 30.21 38.68 -16.33
CA GLN A 210 31.62 38.40 -16.05
C GLN A 210 32.40 38.07 -17.34
N ALA A 211 31.86 37.21 -18.20
CA ALA A 211 32.49 36.88 -19.49
C ALA A 211 32.61 38.12 -20.40
N ALA A 212 31.60 38.98 -20.42
CA ALA A 212 31.66 40.24 -21.18
C ALA A 212 32.70 41.21 -20.61
N ALA A 213 32.81 41.32 -19.29
CA ALA A 213 33.82 42.15 -18.63
C ALA A 213 35.25 41.65 -18.89
N GLU A 214 35.49 40.33 -18.82
CA GLU A 214 36.79 39.74 -19.18
C GLU A 214 37.13 39.96 -20.65
N ALA A 215 36.17 39.76 -21.57
CA ALA A 215 36.39 40.02 -22.99
C ALA A 215 36.74 41.50 -23.26
N ALA A 216 36.05 42.43 -22.61
CA ALA A 216 36.33 43.86 -22.72
C ALA A 216 37.72 44.22 -22.16
N ALA A 217 38.11 43.64 -21.01
CA ALA A 217 39.44 43.85 -20.42
C ALA A 217 40.55 43.33 -21.33
N GLN A 218 40.37 42.14 -21.93
CA GLN A 218 41.33 41.57 -22.88
C GLN A 218 41.47 42.44 -24.14
N GLN A 219 40.36 42.95 -24.69
CA GLN A 219 40.40 43.87 -25.83
C GLN A 219 41.11 45.18 -25.51
N ALA A 220 40.82 45.78 -24.34
CA ALA A 220 41.50 47.00 -23.91
C ALA A 220 43.01 46.79 -23.79
N GLN A 221 43.44 45.64 -23.25
CA GLN A 221 44.85 45.31 -23.10
C GLN A 221 45.54 45.05 -24.45
N GLN A 222 44.84 44.45 -25.43
CA GLN A 222 45.35 44.32 -26.80
C GLN A 222 45.52 45.68 -27.50
N GLN A 223 44.56 46.60 -27.34
CA GLN A 223 44.68 47.96 -27.90
C GLN A 223 45.84 48.73 -27.28
N GLN A 224 46.06 48.59 -25.97
CA GLN A 224 47.19 49.22 -25.28
C GLN A 224 48.54 48.68 -25.78
N ASN A 225 48.65 47.37 -26.00
CA ASN A 225 49.85 46.75 -26.57
C ASN A 225 50.10 47.16 -28.04
N GLN A 226 49.04 47.37 -28.84
CA GLN A 226 49.17 47.86 -30.22
C GLN A 226 49.55 49.35 -30.28
N ALA A 227 49.07 50.17 -29.34
CA ALA A 227 49.45 51.59 -29.25
C ALA A 227 50.90 51.77 -28.78
N ALA A 228 51.40 50.90 -27.89
CA ALA A 228 52.81 50.89 -27.49
C ALA A 228 53.76 50.35 -28.58
N ALA A 229 53.24 49.66 -29.58
CA ALA A 229 53.98 49.15 -30.74
C ALA A 229 53.89 50.07 -31.98
N GLN A 230 53.46 51.33 -31.82
CA GLN A 230 53.62 52.32 -32.89
C GLN A 230 55.10 52.43 -33.24
N PRO A 231 55.50 52.28 -34.52
CA PRO A 231 56.86 52.52 -34.92
C PRO A 231 57.15 54.00 -34.68
N GLY A 232 57.87 54.30 -33.59
CA GLY A 232 58.50 55.61 -33.42
C GLY A 232 59.25 55.90 -34.71
N ASP A 233 58.99 57.05 -35.32
CA ASP A 233 59.47 57.47 -36.63
C ASP A 233 60.92 57.03 -36.87
N THR A 234 61.09 55.89 -37.56
CA THR A 234 62.40 55.27 -37.81
C THR A 234 63.14 55.98 -38.93
N THR A 235 62.57 57.05 -39.49
CA THR A 235 63.19 57.87 -40.51
C THR A 235 64.43 58.52 -39.92
N THR A 236 65.58 57.91 -40.21
CA THR A 236 66.88 58.45 -39.83
C THR A 236 67.19 59.62 -40.74
N VAL A 237 67.38 60.79 -40.16
CA VAL A 237 67.81 62.00 -40.85
C VAL A 237 69.17 62.43 -40.33
N TYR A 238 69.91 63.16 -41.15
CA TYR A 238 71.27 63.59 -40.84
C TYR A 238 71.26 65.08 -40.52
N ILE A 239 71.78 65.45 -39.35
CA ILE A 239 71.90 66.84 -38.91
C ILE A 239 73.38 67.23 -38.77
N THR A 240 73.64 68.53 -38.66
CA THR A 240 74.98 69.06 -38.40
C THR A 240 74.97 69.87 -37.11
N ARG A 241 76.12 70.00 -36.44
CA ARG A 241 76.22 70.61 -35.09
C ARG A 241 75.69 72.05 -34.98
N THR A 242 75.68 72.80 -36.08
CA THR A 242 75.26 74.22 -36.10
C THR A 242 74.28 74.52 -37.24
N GLY A 243 73.76 73.51 -37.93
CA GLY A 243 72.85 73.70 -39.06
C GLY A 243 71.41 73.91 -38.59
N SER A 244 70.62 74.62 -39.38
CA SER A 244 69.17 74.82 -39.18
C SER A 244 68.31 73.81 -39.95
N HIS A 245 68.94 72.85 -40.63
CA HIS A 245 68.26 71.89 -41.49
C HIS A 245 68.64 70.45 -41.16
N TYR A 246 67.69 69.54 -41.40
CA TYR A 246 67.94 68.11 -41.46
C TYR A 246 67.95 67.63 -42.91
N HIS A 247 68.62 66.50 -43.13
CA HIS A 247 68.86 65.91 -44.44
C HIS A 247 68.37 64.47 -44.50
N LEU A 248 67.74 64.06 -45.58
CA LEU A 248 67.28 62.67 -45.75
C LEU A 248 68.41 61.77 -46.24
N ASN A 249 69.38 62.34 -46.96
CA ASN A 249 70.53 61.63 -47.52
C ASN A 249 71.86 62.14 -46.92
N PRO A 250 72.79 61.27 -46.47
CA PRO A 250 74.08 61.69 -45.95
C PRO A 250 74.96 62.40 -46.99
N ASN A 251 74.66 62.24 -48.28
CA ASN A 251 75.36 62.86 -49.40
C ASN A 251 74.59 64.06 -50.00
N CYS A 252 73.63 64.63 -49.26
CA CYS A 252 72.92 65.82 -49.73
C CYS A 252 73.90 66.95 -50.09
N ARG A 253 73.61 67.66 -51.18
CA ARG A 253 74.42 68.80 -51.64
C ARG A 253 74.59 69.88 -50.57
N GLY A 254 73.60 70.05 -49.69
CA GLY A 254 73.67 70.96 -48.54
C GLY A 254 74.73 70.59 -47.50
N LEU A 255 75.21 69.34 -47.49
CA LEU A 255 76.21 68.83 -46.55
C LEU A 255 77.66 68.96 -47.04
N ASN A 256 77.91 69.42 -48.27
CA ASN A 256 79.25 69.48 -48.88
C ASN A 256 80.30 70.28 -48.09
N ARG A 257 79.88 71.16 -47.17
CA ARG A 257 80.76 71.96 -46.31
C ARG A 257 80.83 71.44 -44.87
N SER A 258 79.97 70.50 -44.49
CA SER A 258 79.99 69.92 -43.15
C SER A 258 81.05 68.82 -43.07
N LYS A 259 81.87 68.85 -42.02
CA LYS A 259 82.90 67.83 -41.78
C LYS A 259 82.38 66.62 -40.99
N SER A 260 81.16 66.71 -40.47
CA SER A 260 80.53 65.65 -39.67
C SER A 260 79.02 65.79 -39.72
N THR A 261 78.33 64.66 -39.79
CA THR A 261 76.87 64.55 -39.61
C THR A 261 76.57 63.66 -38.42
N THR A 262 75.43 63.90 -37.78
CA THR A 262 74.89 63.04 -36.72
C THR A 262 73.56 62.48 -37.21
N PRO A 263 73.39 61.15 -37.27
CA PRO A 263 72.09 60.55 -37.54
C PRO A 263 71.19 60.70 -36.31
N VAL A 264 69.98 61.22 -36.51
CA VAL A 264 68.92 61.37 -35.49
C VAL A 264 67.57 60.94 -36.10
N SER A 265 66.52 60.77 -35.29
CA SER A 265 65.18 60.55 -35.86
C SER A 265 64.63 61.84 -36.47
N LEU A 266 63.77 61.73 -37.49
CA LEU A 266 63.07 62.88 -38.07
C LEU A 266 62.29 63.67 -37.01
N SER A 267 61.66 62.98 -36.07
CA SER A 267 60.95 63.58 -34.94
C SER A 267 61.87 64.37 -34.01
N GLU A 268 63.07 63.88 -33.71
CA GLU A 268 64.09 64.60 -32.93
C GLU A 268 64.58 65.84 -33.68
N ALA A 269 64.85 65.72 -34.98
CA ALA A 269 65.25 66.86 -35.81
C ALA A 269 64.19 67.97 -35.86
N GLN A 270 62.91 67.60 -36.02
CA GLN A 270 61.79 68.54 -36.00
C GLN A 270 61.60 69.17 -34.60
N ALA A 271 61.79 68.40 -33.52
CA ALA A 271 61.72 68.91 -32.16
C ALA A 271 62.86 69.90 -31.84
N LEU A 272 64.02 69.74 -32.48
CA LEU A 272 65.12 70.72 -32.45
C LEU A 272 64.86 71.98 -33.30
N GLY A 273 63.69 72.07 -33.94
CA GLY A 273 63.30 73.21 -34.78
C GLY A 273 63.98 73.22 -36.15
N LEU A 274 64.57 72.09 -36.57
CA LEU A 274 65.23 71.97 -37.87
C LEU A 274 64.20 71.76 -38.97
N THR A 275 64.46 72.33 -40.14
CA THR A 275 63.59 72.21 -41.32
C THR A 275 64.25 71.36 -42.42
N LEU A 276 63.49 70.82 -43.36
CA LEU A 276 64.06 70.05 -44.47
C LEU A 276 65.03 70.94 -45.27
N CYS A 277 66.21 70.41 -45.61
CA CYS A 277 67.13 71.16 -46.46
C CYS A 277 66.50 71.42 -47.85
N GLY A 278 66.56 72.66 -48.33
CA GLY A 278 66.04 73.02 -49.67
C GLY A 278 66.83 72.46 -50.86
N PHE A 279 67.87 71.67 -50.59
CA PHE A 279 68.68 70.95 -51.60
C PHE A 279 68.48 69.44 -51.55
N GLU A 280 67.56 68.95 -50.71
CA GLU A 280 67.09 67.55 -50.79
C GLU A 280 66.42 67.25 -52.13
#